data_AF-A0A1J3D5R4-F1
#
_entry.id   AF-A0A1J3D5R4-F1
#
_cell.length_a   1.000
_cell.length_b   1.000
_cell.length_c   1.000
_cell.angle_alpha   90.00
_cell.angle_beta   90.00
_cell.angle_gamma   90.00
#
_symmetry.space_group_name_H-M   'P 1'
#
loop_
_entity.id
_entity.type
_entity.pdbx_description
1 polymer ?
#
loop_
_entity_poly.entity_id
_entity_poly.type
_entity_poly.pdbx_seq_one_letter_code
_entity_poly.pdbx_strand_id
1 'polypeptide(L)' 'TQTRPPGVKAAKAKGKKSVEEEKDVVELRTIAEIKQMDSTSKQKLADKRILESLISKKEPLSKTDEALKEKLISLIYST' A
#
# COMPACT_ATOMS: atom_id res chain seq x y z
N THR A 1 -17.05 -39.68 14.96
CA THR A 1 -15.77 -40.10 14.36
C THR A 1 -14.67 -39.83 15.36
N GLN A 2 -14.12 -40.86 16.01
CA GLN A 2 -13.10 -40.68 17.06
C GLN A 2 -11.74 -40.46 16.39
N THR A 3 -11.23 -39.24 16.44
CA THR A 3 -9.93 -38.87 15.86
C THR A 3 -8.81 -39.44 16.72
N ARG A 4 -7.99 -40.31 16.12
CA ARG A 4 -6.83 -40.93 16.77
C ARG A 4 -5.81 -39.85 17.16
N PRO A 5 -5.21 -39.91 18.37
CA PRO A 5 -4.17 -38.97 18.76
C PRO A 5 -2.97 -39.08 17.80
N PRO A 6 -2.33 -37.94 17.45
CA PRO A 6 -1.20 -37.94 16.55
C PRO A 6 -0.04 -38.76 17.14
N GLY A 7 0.51 -39.68 16.36
CA GLY A 7 1.69 -40.43 16.77
C GLY A 7 2.88 -39.52 17.05
N VAL A 8 3.83 -39.97 17.87
CA VAL A 8 4.98 -39.18 18.36
C VAL A 8 5.74 -38.46 17.23
N LYS A 9 5.84 -39.07 16.04
CA LYS A 9 6.47 -38.46 14.86
C LYS A 9 5.65 -37.31 14.25
N ALA A 10 4.33 -37.44 14.22
CA ALA A 10 3.42 -36.38 13.77
C ALA A 10 3.32 -35.24 14.81
N ALA A 11 3.32 -35.56 16.10
CA ALA A 11 3.36 -34.58 17.18
C ALA A 11 4.68 -33.77 17.16
N LYS A 12 5.83 -34.44 16.96
CA LYS A 12 7.13 -33.77 16.81
C LYS A 12 7.23 -32.91 15.55
N ALA A 13 6.62 -33.32 14.43
CA ALA A 13 6.58 -32.50 13.22
C ALA A 13 5.77 -31.22 13.42
N LYS A 14 4.61 -31.29 14.11
CA LYS A 14 3.80 -30.10 14.45
C LYS A 14 4.51 -29.14 15.41
N GLY A 15 5.31 -29.66 16.35
CA GLY A 15 6.12 -28.83 17.25
C GLY A 15 7.31 -28.13 16.56
N LYS A 16 7.64 -28.52 15.33
CA LYS A 16 8.67 -27.90 14.49
C LYS A 16 8.06 -27.00 13.41
N LYS A 17 6.93 -26.34 13.66
CA LYS A 17 6.53 -25.20 12.82
C LYS A 17 7.68 -24.21 12.86
N SER A 18 8.39 -24.17 11.75
CA SER A 18 9.77 -23.79 11.67
C SER A 18 9.85 -22.29 11.75
N VAL A 19 10.85 -21.78 12.45
CA VAL A 19 11.33 -20.40 12.43
C VAL A 19 11.33 -19.78 11.02
N GLU A 20 11.42 -20.60 9.98
CA GLU A 20 11.29 -20.26 8.56
C GLU A 20 9.90 -19.75 8.14
N GLU A 21 8.79 -20.34 8.62
CA GLU A 21 7.44 -19.83 8.33
C GLU A 21 7.20 -18.45 8.97
N GLU A 22 7.80 -18.21 10.15
CA GLU A 22 7.72 -16.92 10.83
C GLU A 22 8.54 -15.85 10.10
N LYS A 23 9.73 -16.21 9.60
CA LYS A 23 10.55 -15.35 8.74
C LYS A 23 9.82 -14.98 7.45
N ASP A 24 9.20 -15.95 6.78
CA ASP A 24 8.41 -15.71 5.56
C ASP A 24 7.27 -14.71 5.83
N VAL A 25 6.57 -14.83 6.96
CA VAL A 25 5.49 -13.88 7.32
C VAL A 25 6.04 -12.48 7.57
N VAL A 26 7.21 -12.35 8.19
CA VAL A 26 7.88 -11.05 8.41
C VAL A 26 8.34 -10.43 7.09
N GLU A 27 8.91 -11.24 6.19
CA GLU A 27 9.31 -10.80 4.86
C GLU A 27 8.11 -10.33 4.02
N LEU A 28 7.01 -11.08 4.04
CA LEU A 28 5.77 -10.70 3.35
C LEU A 28 5.17 -9.38 3.89
N ARG A 29 5.21 -9.17 5.21
CA ARG A 29 4.78 -7.89 5.82
C ARG A 29 5.66 -6.73 5.34
N THR A 30 6.98 -6.92 5.36
CA THR A 30 7.94 -5.91 4.93
C THR A 30 7.72 -5.53 3.47
N ILE A 31 7.51 -6.52 2.60
CA ILE A 31 7.18 -6.27 1.17
C ILE A 31 5.87 -5.51 1.02
N ALA A 32 4.84 -5.85 1.82
CA ALA A 32 3.56 -5.16 1.77
C ALA A 32 3.68 -3.69 2.21
N GLU A 33 4.45 -3.41 3.27
CA GLU A 33 4.71 -2.06 3.76
C GLU A 33 5.45 -1.22 2.70
N ILE A 34 6.52 -1.77 2.11
CA ILE A 34 7.25 -1.10 1.02
C ILE A 34 6.31 -0.79 -0.15
N LYS A 35 5.46 -1.74 -0.54
CA LYS A 35 4.49 -1.55 -1.61
C LYS A 35 3.46 -0.48 -1.27
N GLN A 36 3.04 -0.39 -0.01
CA GLN A 36 2.13 0.66 0.44
C GLN A 36 2.80 2.04 0.36
N MET A 37 4.05 2.17 0.82
CA MET A 37 4.83 3.41 0.70
C MET A 37 5.03 3.84 -0.75
N ASP A 38 5.34 2.90 -1.65
CA ASP A 38 5.45 3.17 -3.09
C ASP A 38 4.09 3.61 -3.67
N SER A 39 2.99 2.95 -3.30
CA SER A 39 1.65 3.32 -3.78
C SER A 39 1.25 4.74 -3.38
N THR A 40 1.53 5.14 -2.13
CA THR A 40 1.24 6.51 -1.66
C THR A 40 2.12 7.55 -2.37
N SER A 41 3.39 7.22 -2.64
CA SER A 41 4.31 8.08 -3.38
C SER A 41 3.88 8.26 -4.84
N LYS A 42 3.41 7.17 -5.48
CA LYS A 42 2.86 7.18 -6.84
C LYS A 42 1.57 8.01 -6.93
N GLN A 43 0.70 7.91 -5.93
CA GLN A 43 -0.51 8.73 -5.87
C GLN A 43 -0.16 10.23 -5.79
N LYS A 44 0.75 10.61 -4.89
CA LYS A 44 1.23 12.00 -4.80
C LYS A 44 1.84 12.51 -6.11
N LEU A 45 2.55 11.64 -6.84
CA LEU A 45 3.10 11.98 -8.16
C LEU A 45 2.00 12.15 -9.21
N ALA A 46 0.98 11.30 -9.21
CA ALA A 46 -0.16 11.42 -10.11
C ALA A 46 -0.92 12.74 -9.88
N ASP A 47 -1.16 13.11 -8.62
CA ASP A 47 -1.81 14.37 -8.25
C ASP A 47 -1.02 15.59 -8.77
N LYS A 48 0.32 15.56 -8.66
CA LYS A 48 1.20 16.60 -9.20
C LYS A 48 1.11 16.71 -10.72
N ARG A 49 1.05 15.58 -11.44
CA ARG A 49 0.89 15.58 -12.91
C ARG A 49 -0.46 16.15 -13.35
N ILE A 50 -1.52 15.84 -12.62
CA ILE A 50 -2.85 16.42 -12.87
C ILE A 50 -2.80 17.94 -12.65
N LEU A 51 -2.18 18.39 -11.55
CA LEU A 51 -2.01 19.80 -11.27
C LEU A 51 -1.20 20.52 -12.36
N GLU A 52 -0.08 19.94 -12.81
CA GLU A 52 0.73 20.46 -13.91
C GLU A 52 -0.07 20.59 -15.21
N SER A 53 -0.87 19.57 -15.53
CA SER A 53 -1.76 19.60 -16.70
C SER A 53 -2.80 20.73 -16.59
N LEU A 54 -3.40 20.93 -15.41
CA LEU A 54 -4.36 22.01 -15.18
C LEU A 54 -3.72 23.39 -15.25
N ILE A 55 -2.48 23.55 -14.77
CA ILE A 55 -1.73 24.82 -14.85
C ILE A 55 -1.31 25.13 -16.28
N SER A 56 -1.01 24.10 -17.09
CA SER A 56 -0.54 24.24 -18.47
C SER A 56 -1.65 24.59 -19.46
N LYS A 57 -2.92 24.42 -19.09
CA LYS A 57 -4.06 24.84 -19.92
C LYS A 57 -4.06 26.37 -20.06
N LYS A 58 -4.07 26.85 -21.31
CA LYS A 58 -4.14 28.29 -21.65
C LYS A 58 -5.58 28.83 -21.70
N GLU A 59 -6.55 27.93 -21.66
CA GLU A 59 -7.98 28.25 -21.67
C GLU A 59 -8.47 28.58 -20.25
N PRO A 60 -9.51 29.42 -20.10
CA PRO A 60 -10.12 29.69 -18.81
C PRO A 60 -10.67 28.38 -18.21
N LEU A 61 -10.28 28.07 -16.98
CA LEU A 61 -10.73 26.86 -16.30
C LEU A 61 -12.20 27.01 -15.90
N SER A 62 -12.91 25.88 -15.89
CA SER A 62 -14.26 25.84 -15.33
C SER A 62 -14.20 26.03 -13.82
N LYS A 63 -15.27 26.56 -13.20
CA LYS A 63 -15.36 26.72 -11.73
C LYS A 63 -15.04 25.42 -10.97
N THR A 64 -15.41 24.28 -11.53
CA THR A 64 -15.14 22.96 -10.96
C THR A 64 -13.65 22.60 -11.03
N ASP A 65 -12.98 22.92 -12.13
CA ASP A 65 -11.55 22.64 -12.30
C ASP A 65 -10.69 23.58 -11.45
N GLU A 66 -11.10 24.84 -11.29
CA GLU A 66 -10.46 25.80 -10.37
C GLU A 66 -10.53 25.30 -8.91
N ALA A 67 -11.72 24.88 -8.47
CA ALA A 67 -11.88 24.31 -7.13
C ALA A 67 -11.05 23.04 -6.92
N LEU A 68 -10.92 22.19 -7.95
CA LEU A 68 -10.07 21.01 -7.89
C LEU A 68 -8.58 21.39 -7.83
N LYS A 69 -8.14 22.38 -8.61
CA LYS A 69 -6.78 22.91 -8.60
C LYS A 69 -6.40 23.44 -7.21
N GLU A 70 -7.27 24.23 -6.59
CA GLU A 70 -7.06 24.75 -5.22
C GLU A 70 -6.93 23.61 -4.20
N LYS A 71 -7.82 22.62 -4.26
CA LYS A 71 -7.76 21.44 -3.39
C LYS A 71 -6.45 20.66 -3.57
N LEU A 72 -6.01 20.42 -4.81
CA LEU A 72 -4.76 19.73 -5.09
C LEU A 72 -3.54 20.52 -4.59
N ILE A 73 -3.53 21.84 -4.77
CA ILE A 73 -2.46 22.71 -4.24
C ILE A 73 -2.41 22.60 -2.71
N SER A 74 -3.55 22.72 -2.03
CA SER A 74 -3.62 22.55 -0.58
C SER A 74 -3.14 21.16 -0.17
N LEU A 75 -3.61 20.09 -0.81
CA LEU A 75 -3.21 18.71 -0.47
C LEU A 75 -1.71 18.45 -0.67
N ILE A 76 -1.10 19.00 -1.73
CA ILE A 76 0.31 18.75 -2.07
C ILE A 76 1.26 19.61 -1.24
N TYR A 77 0.90 20.86 -0.94
CA TYR A 77 1.79 21.86 -0.34
C TYR A 77 1.43 22.26 1.10
N SER A 78 0.29 21.81 1.65
CA SER A 78 -0.10 22.06 3.05
C SER A 78 0.63 21.12 4.03
N THR A 79 1.95 21.07 3.93
CA THR A 79 2.86 20.42 4.89
C THR A 79 3.36 21.40 5.92
#